data_AF-A0A8S3W7E0-F1
#
_entry.id   AF-A0A8S3W7E0-F1
#
_cell.length_a   1.000
_cell.length_b   1.000
_cell.length_c   1.000
_cell.angle_alpha   90.00
_cell.angle_beta   90.00
_cell.angle_gamma   90.00
#
_symmetry.space_group_name_H-M   'P 1'
#
loop_
_entity.id
_entity.type
_entity.pdbx_description
1 polymer ?
#
loop_
_entity_poly.entity_id
_entity_poly.type
_entity_poly.pdbx_seq_one_letter_code
_entity_poly.pdbx_strand_id
1 'polypeptide(L)'
;MAVKCSACGKYMSPQDGANVTCTKCNKQLHRAFVGIPVGASLMPSWACPECKLKEKRCNKDTTPIKPATITVANSSEVSNLGEELRCFREEKRQTREEFRAFREELQDIRNLVSKCDARLDKLENTVQTILESQEQYGSQGFKIEILKLKSTVNQLQADLNDRDQKLLANDVELSGIPEESGENPTHLVLSVVTKLSVHLEEKELVHCMRVGGGRQDATSRPRPIAVRLARRDVRNDVLRASRVRRSLTT
;
A
#
# COMPACT_ATOMS: atom_id res chain seq x y z
N MET A 1 51.53 -4.40 38.99
CA MET A 1 50.11 -4.83 39.04
C MET A 1 49.24 -3.64 38.64
N ALA A 2 48.33 -3.79 37.68
CA ALA A 2 47.48 -2.70 37.22
C ALA A 2 46.43 -2.35 38.28
N VAL A 3 46.46 -1.13 38.81
CA VAL A 3 45.51 -0.67 39.83
C VAL A 3 44.21 -0.22 39.15
N LYS A 4 43.05 -0.60 39.71
CA LYS A 4 41.73 -0.17 39.24
C LYS A 4 41.22 0.99 40.07
N CYS A 5 40.59 1.95 39.41
CA CYS A 5 39.89 3.05 40.07
C CYS A 5 38.66 2.54 40.81
N SER A 6 38.53 2.88 42.09
CA SER A 6 37.40 2.44 42.92
C SER A 6 36.07 3.11 42.60
N ALA A 7 36.05 4.22 41.84
CA ALA A 7 34.82 4.92 41.45
C ALA A 7 34.27 4.49 40.08
N CYS A 8 35.13 4.14 39.12
CA CYS A 8 34.70 3.81 37.76
C CYS A 8 35.06 2.38 37.30
N GLY A 9 35.80 1.61 38.11
CA GLY A 9 36.17 0.23 37.82
C GLY A 9 37.21 0.03 36.72
N LYS A 10 37.64 1.10 36.03
CA LYS A 10 38.64 1.06 34.95
C LYS A 10 40.07 1.05 35.48
N TYR A 11 40.99 0.45 34.73
CA TYR A 11 42.42 0.46 35.03
C TYR A 11 43.01 1.88 34.91
N MET A 12 43.90 2.22 35.83
CA MET A 12 44.53 3.52 35.90
C MET A 12 45.83 3.56 35.09
N SER A 13 46.14 4.69 34.45
CA SER A 13 47.41 4.86 33.74
C SER A 13 48.58 5.00 34.73
N PRO A 14 49.80 4.55 34.39
CA PRO A 14 50.98 4.65 35.27
C PRO A 14 51.57 6.06 35.38
N GLN A 15 50.92 7.08 34.81
CA GLN A 15 51.46 8.44 34.78
C GLN A 15 51.38 9.08 36.16
N ASP A 16 52.53 9.56 36.64
CA ASP A 16 52.64 10.29 37.91
C ASP A 16 51.66 11.47 37.92
N GLY A 17 50.77 11.48 38.91
CA GLY A 17 49.79 12.57 39.11
C GLY A 17 48.41 12.37 38.47
N ALA A 18 48.12 11.24 37.80
CA ALA A 18 46.77 10.95 37.26
C ALA A 18 45.78 10.42 38.33
N ASN A 19 46.31 9.89 39.44
CA ASN A 19 45.55 9.17 40.47
C ASN A 19 45.67 9.87 41.83
N VAL A 20 44.68 9.65 42.70
CA VAL A 20 44.67 10.11 44.09
C VAL A 20 44.26 8.99 45.03
N THR A 21 44.94 8.89 46.17
CA THR A 21 44.62 7.92 47.23
C THR A 21 43.88 8.62 48.36
N CYS A 22 42.74 8.06 48.76
CA CYS A 22 42.00 8.56 49.92
C CYS A 22 42.74 8.19 51.22
N THR A 23 42.98 9.15 52.10
CA THR A 23 43.69 8.91 53.38
C THR A 23 42.87 8.13 54.40
N LYS A 24 41.54 8.07 54.25
CA LYS A 24 40.64 7.36 55.18
C LYS A 24 40.42 5.90 54.81
N CYS A 25 40.36 5.57 53.52
CA CYS A 25 40.02 4.21 53.04
C CYS A 25 41.08 3.59 52.13
N ASN A 26 42.18 4.28 51.87
CA ASN A 26 43.30 3.85 51.00
C ASN A 26 42.91 3.45 49.57
N LYS A 27 41.68 3.78 49.14
CA LYS A 27 41.21 3.54 47.76
C LYS A 27 41.87 4.52 46.78
N GLN A 28 42.29 4.01 45.63
CA GLN A 28 42.81 4.82 44.53
C GLN A 28 41.69 5.22 43.55
N LEU A 29 41.67 6.50 43.19
CA LEU A 29 40.62 7.15 42.42
C LEU A 29 41.23 8.02 41.31
N HIS A 30 40.61 8.07 40.14
CA HIS A 30 40.99 9.02 39.11
C HIS A 30 40.65 10.43 39.58
N ARG A 31 41.58 11.38 39.44
CA ARG A 31 41.38 12.78 39.87
C ARG A 31 40.16 13.42 39.21
N ALA A 32 39.94 13.15 37.92
CA ALA A 32 38.78 13.60 37.17
C ALA A 32 37.44 13.15 37.78
N PHE A 33 37.38 11.93 38.32
CA PHE A 33 36.15 11.37 38.90
C PHE A 33 35.80 11.95 40.27
N VAL A 34 36.77 12.55 40.96
CA VAL A 34 36.58 13.20 42.26
C VAL A 34 36.70 14.73 42.18
N GLY A 35 36.64 15.29 40.95
CA GLY A 35 36.61 16.73 40.70
C GLY A 35 37.92 17.46 41.01
N ILE A 36 39.06 16.77 40.97
CA ILE A 36 40.37 17.36 41.23
C ILE A 36 41.07 17.66 39.89
N PRO A 37 41.45 18.92 39.61
CA PRO A 37 42.18 19.24 38.40
C PRO A 37 43.57 18.58 38.35
N VAL A 38 44.04 18.33 37.12
CA VAL A 38 45.40 17.81 36.87
C VAL A 38 46.41 18.88 37.31
N GLY A 39 47.36 18.53 38.19
CA GLY A 39 48.38 19.46 38.70
C GLY A 39 48.06 20.17 40.03
N ALA A 40 46.85 20.04 40.58
CA ALA A 40 46.53 20.63 41.89
C ALA A 40 47.24 19.89 43.06
N SER A 41 47.89 20.64 43.95
CA SER A 41 48.45 20.05 45.18
C SER A 41 47.32 19.67 46.14
N LEU A 42 47.41 18.48 46.74
CA LEU A 42 46.39 17.97 47.66
C LEU A 42 46.84 18.12 49.10
N MET A 43 45.92 18.56 49.94
CA MET A 43 46.10 18.57 51.39
C MET A 43 46.34 17.14 51.89
N PRO A 44 47.27 16.92 52.85
CA PRO A 44 47.52 15.60 53.45
C PRO A 44 46.29 14.99 54.13
N SER A 45 45.24 15.77 54.39
CA SER A 45 43.97 15.35 54.97
C SER A 45 42.88 15.06 53.94
N TRP A 46 43.21 14.96 52.64
CA TRP A 46 42.20 14.73 51.62
C TRP A 46 41.51 13.37 51.78
N ALA A 47 40.18 13.39 51.79
CA ALA A 47 39.32 12.22 51.84
C ALA A 47 38.35 12.21 50.64
N CYS A 48 38.04 11.02 50.12
CA CYS A 48 37.11 10.86 49.01
C CYS A 48 35.67 11.25 49.40
N PRO A 49 34.80 11.55 48.42
CA PRO A 49 33.42 11.96 48.68
C PRO A 49 32.64 10.97 49.57
N GLU A 50 32.82 9.67 49.38
CA GLU A 50 32.21 8.62 50.22
C GLU A 50 32.65 8.70 51.68
N CYS A 51 33.93 9.02 51.94
CA CYS A 51 34.45 9.15 53.29
C CYS A 51 34.02 10.48 53.93
N LYS A 52 33.95 11.57 53.17
CA LYS A 52 33.44 12.87 53.65
C LYS A 52 31.98 12.80 54.08
N LEU A 53 31.14 12.03 53.38
CA LEU A 53 29.74 11.80 53.76
C LEU A 53 29.59 11.05 55.08
N LYS A 54 30.59 10.25 55.47
CA LYS A 54 30.59 9.45 56.71
C LYS A 54 31.19 10.20 57.90
N GLU A 55 31.73 11.40 57.69
CA GLU A 55 32.20 12.22 58.81
C GLU A 55 31.00 12.81 59.56
N LYS A 56 30.97 12.59 60.89
CA LYS A 56 29.97 13.21 61.75
C LYS A 56 30.13 14.73 61.66
N ARG A 57 29.10 15.44 61.20
CA ARG A 57 29.06 16.91 61.26
C ARG A 57 29.26 17.34 62.71
N CYS A 58 30.41 17.94 63.01
CA CYS A 58 30.67 18.53 64.31
C CYS A 58 29.87 19.84 64.38
N ASN A 59 28.93 19.89 65.33
CA ASN A 59 28.00 20.98 65.56
C ASN A 59 28.74 22.21 66.15
N LYS A 60 29.52 22.89 65.33
CA LYS A 60 30.13 24.19 65.65
C LYS A 60 29.41 25.29 64.88
N ASP A 61 28.09 25.38 65.05
CA ASP A 61 27.34 26.59 64.71
C ASP A 61 27.39 27.53 65.90
N THR A 62 28.34 28.46 65.89
CA THR A 62 28.36 29.63 66.78
C THR A 62 27.44 30.70 66.22
N THR A 63 26.16 30.65 66.57
CA THR A 63 25.21 31.75 66.37
C THR A 63 24.58 32.09 67.72
N PRO A 64 24.86 33.27 68.32
CA PRO A 64 24.27 33.63 69.61
C PRO A 64 22.81 34.02 69.42
N ILE A 65 21.89 33.26 70.02
CA ILE A 65 20.49 33.65 70.15
C ILE A 65 20.41 34.63 71.33
N LYS A 66 20.35 35.95 71.04
CA LYS A 66 19.95 36.96 72.03
C LYS A 66 18.43 36.93 72.18
N PRO A 67 17.87 36.90 73.40
CA PRO A 67 16.44 37.11 73.62
C PRO A 67 16.16 38.61 73.47
N ALA A 68 15.52 39.01 72.38
CA ALA A 68 15.02 40.37 72.23
C ALA A 68 13.70 40.49 73.00
N THR A 69 13.74 41.28 74.06
CA THR A 69 12.57 41.84 74.76
C THR A 69 11.66 42.50 73.73
N ILE A 70 10.44 41.98 73.58
CA ILE A 70 9.41 42.57 72.73
C ILE A 70 8.91 43.85 73.42
N THR A 71 9.49 44.98 73.06
CA THR A 71 8.85 46.29 73.22
C THR A 71 7.81 46.43 72.12
N VAL A 72 6.54 46.52 72.52
CA VAL A 72 5.39 46.75 71.63
C VAL A 72 5.58 48.11 70.95
N ALA A 73 6.09 48.09 69.73
CA ALA A 73 6.11 49.23 68.81
C ALA A 73 5.40 48.82 67.52
N ASN A 74 4.39 49.61 67.15
CA ASN A 74 3.59 49.58 65.91
C ASN A 74 2.92 48.26 65.51
N SER A 75 1.65 48.13 65.91
CA SER A 75 0.67 47.15 65.42
C SER A 75 0.57 47.07 63.88
N SER A 76 0.91 48.15 63.14
CA SER A 76 0.77 48.22 61.67
C SER A 76 1.83 47.44 60.89
N GLU A 77 3.10 47.40 61.32
CA GLU A 77 4.20 46.79 60.56
C GLU A 77 4.24 45.26 60.72
N VAL A 78 3.93 44.75 61.92
CA VAL A 78 3.77 43.31 62.17
C VAL A 78 2.52 42.77 61.46
N SER A 79 1.46 43.58 61.36
CA SER A 79 0.28 43.24 60.56
C SER A 79 0.59 43.17 59.07
N ASN A 80 1.39 44.12 58.54
CA ASN A 80 1.77 44.18 57.13
C ASN A 80 2.67 43.00 56.70
N LEU A 81 3.67 42.62 57.52
CA LEU A 81 4.48 41.42 57.26
C LEU A 81 3.65 40.11 57.35
N GLY A 82 2.65 40.08 58.25
CA GLY A 82 1.69 38.98 58.34
C GLY A 82 0.83 38.84 57.08
N GLU A 83 0.42 39.96 56.47
CA GLU A 83 -0.32 40.01 55.21
C GLU A 83 0.54 39.57 54.02
N GLU A 84 1.78 40.05 53.91
CA GLU A 84 2.72 39.60 52.88
C GLU A 84 3.03 38.11 52.98
N LEU A 85 3.24 37.58 54.20
CA LEU A 85 3.47 36.15 54.41
C LEU A 85 2.23 35.31 54.07
N ARG A 86 1.02 35.87 54.27
CA ARG A 86 -0.24 35.24 53.86
C ARG A 86 -0.36 35.21 52.33
N CYS A 87 -0.07 36.33 51.67
CA CYS A 87 -0.06 36.42 50.21
C CYS A 87 0.96 35.46 49.58
N PHE A 88 2.18 35.38 50.12
CA PHE A 88 3.21 34.46 49.63
C PHE A 88 2.85 32.98 49.87
N ARG A 89 2.16 32.65 50.97
CA ARG A 89 1.64 31.30 51.20
C ARG A 89 0.56 30.94 50.19
N GLU A 90 -0.28 31.91 49.86
CA GLU A 90 -1.35 31.76 48.89
C GLU A 90 -0.80 31.62 47.46
N GLU A 91 0.18 32.42 47.07
CA GLU A 91 0.89 32.29 45.80
C GLU A 91 1.58 30.92 45.68
N LYS A 92 2.26 30.46 46.73
CA LYS A 92 2.82 29.10 46.78
C LYS A 92 1.77 28.00 46.68
N ARG A 93 0.56 28.24 47.20
CA ARG A 93 -0.56 27.30 47.07
C ARG A 93 -1.04 27.25 45.62
N GLN A 94 -1.24 28.41 45.00
CA GLN A 94 -1.65 28.54 43.60
C GLN A 94 -0.61 27.93 42.66
N THR A 95 0.68 28.23 42.82
CA THR A 95 1.75 27.61 42.03
C THR A 95 1.77 26.09 42.18
N ARG A 96 1.53 25.54 43.38
CA ARG A 96 1.43 24.08 43.58
C ARG A 96 0.22 23.47 42.88
N GLU A 97 -0.89 24.20 42.82
CA GLU A 97 -2.11 23.79 42.11
C GLU A 97 -1.87 23.81 40.60
N GLU A 98 -1.22 24.85 40.06
CA GLU A 98 -0.80 24.92 38.66
C GLU A 98 0.19 23.81 38.29
N PHE A 99 1.18 23.53 39.13
CA PHE A 99 2.11 22.41 38.91
C PHE A 99 1.40 21.05 38.94
N ARG A 100 0.32 20.91 39.70
CA ARG A 100 -0.49 19.70 39.69
C ARG A 100 -1.29 19.60 38.39
N ALA A 101 -1.97 20.66 37.97
CA ALA A 101 -2.70 20.72 36.71
C ALA A 101 -1.78 20.44 35.51
N PHE A 102 -0.60 21.06 35.47
CA PHE A 102 0.40 20.81 34.44
C PHE A 102 0.88 19.36 34.41
N ARG A 103 1.05 18.71 35.57
CA ARG A 103 1.40 17.29 35.64
C ARG A 103 0.27 16.41 35.07
N GLU A 104 -0.98 16.76 35.32
CA GLU A 104 -2.14 16.06 34.77
C GLU A 104 -2.19 16.21 33.24
N GLU A 105 -2.01 17.42 32.71
CA GLU A 105 -1.93 17.67 31.26
C GLU A 105 -0.78 16.90 30.59
N LEU A 106 0.41 16.87 31.21
CA LEU A 106 1.53 16.07 30.70
C LEU A 106 1.23 14.57 30.67
N GLN A 107 0.48 14.08 31.66
CA GLN A 107 0.04 12.68 31.70
C GLN A 107 -0.96 12.39 30.58
N ASP A 108 -1.88 13.32 30.31
CA ASP A 108 -2.85 13.19 29.22
C ASP A 108 -2.19 13.24 27.84
N ILE A 109 -1.24 14.16 27.63
CA ILE A 109 -0.44 14.22 26.39
C ILE A 109 0.31 12.91 26.19
N ARG A 110 0.93 12.35 27.24
CA ARG A 110 1.62 11.05 27.16
C ARG A 110 0.66 9.93 26.76
N ASN A 111 -0.55 9.92 27.32
CA ASN A 111 -1.57 8.95 26.96
C ASN A 111 -2.02 9.10 25.50
N LEU A 112 -2.17 10.33 25.02
CA LEU A 112 -2.51 10.62 23.63
C LEU A 112 -1.41 10.18 22.66
N VAL A 113 -0.14 10.46 22.97
CA VAL A 113 1.00 10.02 22.17
C VAL A 113 1.03 8.50 22.07
N SER A 114 0.88 7.79 23.19
CA SER A 114 0.85 6.33 23.19
C SER A 114 -0.32 5.76 22.37
N LYS A 115 -1.49 6.40 22.39
CA LYS A 115 -2.63 6.03 21.54
C LYS A 115 -2.35 6.30 20.06
N CYS A 116 -1.66 7.39 19.74
CA CYS A 116 -1.26 7.71 18.38
C CYS A 116 -0.25 6.68 17.86
N ASP A 117 0.76 6.31 18.64
CA ASP A 117 1.74 5.28 18.30
C ASP A 117 1.03 3.95 17.98
N ALA A 118 0.13 3.49 18.86
CA ALA A 118 -0.64 2.27 18.62
C ALA A 118 -1.50 2.33 17.34
N ARG A 119 -2.02 3.51 16.99
CA ARG A 119 -2.76 3.72 15.74
C ARG A 119 -1.84 3.73 14.53
N LEU A 120 -0.65 4.32 14.65
CA LEU A 120 0.36 4.33 13.59
C LEU A 120 0.86 2.91 13.32
N ASP A 121 1.16 2.12 14.35
CA ASP A 121 1.53 0.70 14.22
C ASP A 121 0.44 -0.08 13.51
N LYS A 122 -0.84 0.14 13.87
CA LYS A 122 -1.96 -0.52 13.20
C LYS A 122 -2.06 -0.11 11.73
N LEU A 123 -1.89 1.18 11.42
CA LEU A 123 -1.90 1.67 10.04
C LEU A 123 -0.75 1.07 9.24
N GLU A 124 0.46 1.05 9.78
CA GLU A 124 1.64 0.46 9.15
C GLU A 124 1.42 -1.02 8.83
N ASN A 125 0.90 -1.81 9.79
CA ASN A 125 0.56 -3.21 9.57
C ASN A 125 -0.52 -3.40 8.49
N THR A 126 -1.55 -2.54 8.45
CA THR A 126 -2.58 -2.62 7.40
C THR A 126 -2.03 -2.26 6.03
N VAL A 127 -1.16 -1.25 5.94
CA VAL A 127 -0.51 -0.85 4.70
C VAL A 127 0.40 -1.97 4.21
N GLN A 128 1.18 -2.58 5.10
CA GLN A 128 2.05 -3.72 4.77
C GLN A 128 1.22 -4.90 4.23
N THR A 129 0.12 -5.25 4.90
CA THR A 129 -0.78 -6.32 4.44
C THR A 129 -1.37 -6.01 3.07
N ILE A 130 -1.77 -4.76 2.83
CA ILE A 130 -2.30 -4.33 1.53
C ILE A 130 -1.22 -4.45 0.46
N LEU A 131 0.00 -3.99 0.72
CA LEU A 131 1.11 -4.08 -0.23
C LEU A 131 1.47 -5.54 -0.56
N GLU A 132 1.55 -6.41 0.43
CA GLU A 132 1.80 -7.84 0.23
C GLU A 132 0.68 -8.51 -0.56
N SER A 133 -0.58 -8.21 -0.24
CA SER A 133 -1.73 -8.68 -1.02
C SER A 133 -1.69 -8.11 -2.45
N GLN A 134 -1.26 -6.86 -2.61
CA GLN A 134 -1.15 -6.22 -3.90
C GLN A 134 0.05 -6.75 -4.69
N GLU A 135 1.10 -7.30 -4.08
CA GLU A 135 2.16 -8.01 -4.81
C GLU A 135 1.72 -9.42 -5.21
N GLN A 136 1.02 -10.12 -4.32
CA GLN A 136 0.54 -11.49 -4.57
C GLN A 136 -0.59 -11.53 -5.62
N TYR A 137 -1.49 -10.55 -5.61
CA TYR A 137 -2.58 -10.39 -6.58
C TYR A 137 -2.24 -9.37 -7.69
N GLY A 138 -1.12 -8.66 -7.57
CA GLY A 138 -0.76 -7.57 -8.46
C GLY A 138 -0.18 -8.02 -9.76
N SER A 139 -0.87 -7.61 -10.82
CA SER A 139 -0.37 -7.46 -12.18
C SER A 139 0.02 -8.76 -12.90
N GLN A 140 0.84 -9.64 -12.34
CA GLN A 140 1.34 -10.81 -13.07
C GLN A 140 0.29 -11.92 -13.19
N GLY A 141 -0.32 -12.36 -12.09
CA GLY A 141 -1.34 -13.42 -12.11
C GLY A 141 -2.55 -13.05 -12.98
N PHE A 142 -3.09 -11.86 -12.75
CA PHE A 142 -4.23 -11.34 -13.52
C PHE A 142 -3.90 -11.08 -14.99
N LYS A 143 -2.70 -10.58 -15.30
CA LYS A 143 -2.27 -10.40 -16.70
C LYS A 143 -2.07 -11.72 -17.42
N ILE A 144 -1.51 -12.73 -16.74
CA ILE A 144 -1.38 -14.09 -17.30
C ILE A 144 -2.77 -14.68 -17.57
N GLU A 145 -3.71 -14.52 -16.63
CA GLU A 145 -5.09 -15.01 -16.82
C GLU A 145 -5.80 -14.28 -17.96
N ILE A 146 -5.69 -12.96 -18.05
CA ILE A 146 -6.20 -12.18 -19.19
C ILE A 146 -5.60 -12.66 -20.50
N LEU A 147 -4.29 -12.91 -20.56
CA LEU A 147 -3.63 -13.38 -21.78
C LEU A 147 -4.14 -14.77 -22.17
N LYS A 148 -4.28 -15.69 -21.19
CA LYS A 148 -4.85 -17.02 -21.42
C LYS A 148 -6.29 -16.94 -21.91
N LEU A 149 -7.11 -16.09 -21.30
CA LEU A 149 -8.50 -15.92 -21.67
C LEU A 149 -8.61 -15.33 -23.09
N LYS A 150 -7.83 -14.29 -23.39
CA LYS A 150 -7.77 -13.70 -24.75
C LYS A 150 -7.31 -14.73 -25.80
N SER A 151 -6.31 -15.55 -25.47
CA SER A 151 -5.86 -16.63 -26.35
C SER A 151 -6.97 -17.63 -26.61
N THR A 152 -7.70 -18.03 -25.57
CA THR A 152 -8.82 -18.97 -25.67
C THR A 152 -9.96 -18.40 -26.50
N VAL A 153 -10.29 -17.12 -26.30
CA VAL A 153 -11.32 -16.42 -27.09
C VAL A 153 -10.94 -16.38 -28.56
N ASN A 154 -9.69 -16.04 -28.88
CA ASN A 154 -9.20 -16.03 -30.26
C ASN A 154 -9.25 -17.41 -30.90
N GLN A 155 -8.89 -18.46 -30.14
CA GLN A 155 -8.97 -19.85 -30.62
C GLN A 155 -10.42 -20.26 -30.89
N LEU A 156 -11.33 -19.98 -29.96
CA LEU A 156 -12.76 -20.27 -30.14
C LEU A 156 -13.36 -19.50 -31.33
N GLN A 157 -12.94 -18.25 -31.53
CA GLN A 157 -13.38 -17.46 -32.67
C GLN A 157 -12.87 -18.04 -34.00
N ALA A 158 -11.62 -18.52 -34.05
CA ALA A 158 -11.08 -19.22 -35.21
C ALA A 158 -11.85 -20.53 -35.47
N ASP A 159 -12.10 -21.31 -34.43
CA ASP A 159 -12.85 -22.57 -34.53
C ASP A 159 -14.31 -22.35 -35.01
N LEU A 160 -14.96 -21.28 -34.55
CA LEU A 160 -16.30 -20.90 -35.01
C LEU A 160 -16.27 -20.53 -36.48
N ASN A 161 -15.33 -19.68 -36.90
CA ASN A 161 -15.18 -19.31 -38.30
C ASN A 161 -14.93 -20.54 -39.19
N ASP A 162 -14.07 -21.47 -38.76
CA ASP A 162 -13.81 -22.71 -39.47
C ASP A 162 -15.06 -23.61 -39.56
N ARG A 163 -15.88 -23.66 -38.51
CA ARG A 163 -17.15 -24.39 -38.53
C ARG A 163 -18.16 -23.74 -39.47
N ASP A 164 -18.28 -22.43 -39.45
CA ASP A 164 -19.19 -21.68 -40.33
C ASP A 164 -18.79 -21.86 -41.79
N GLN A 165 -17.50 -21.79 -42.12
CA GLN A 165 -16.99 -22.07 -43.46
C GLN A 165 -17.26 -23.51 -43.90
N LYS A 166 -17.20 -24.48 -42.97
CA LYS A 166 -17.56 -25.88 -43.25
C LYS A 166 -19.06 -26.05 -43.52
N LEU A 167 -19.92 -25.31 -42.83
CA LEU A 167 -21.37 -25.33 -43.07
C LEU A 167 -21.72 -24.76 -44.44
N LEU A 168 -21.02 -23.71 -44.88
CA LEU A 168 -21.17 -23.09 -46.19
C LEU A 168 -20.48 -23.87 -47.32
N ALA A 169 -19.78 -24.97 -47.00
CA ALA A 169 -18.99 -25.71 -47.98
C ALA A 169 -19.82 -26.39 -49.08
N ASN A 170 -21.14 -26.47 -48.95
CA ASN A 170 -22.04 -27.01 -49.97
C ASN A 170 -22.99 -25.95 -50.55
N ASP A 171 -22.84 -24.70 -50.12
CA ASP A 171 -23.77 -23.63 -50.46
C ASP A 171 -23.23 -22.83 -51.67
N VAL A 172 -24.14 -22.38 -52.53
CA VAL A 172 -23.89 -21.51 -53.69
C VAL A 172 -24.93 -20.38 -53.66
N GLU A 173 -24.49 -19.18 -53.99
CA GLU A 173 -25.37 -18.03 -54.18
C GLU A 173 -25.53 -17.72 -55.67
N LEU A 174 -26.78 -17.60 -56.13
CA LEU A 174 -27.12 -17.08 -57.45
C LEU A 174 -27.70 -15.68 -57.30
N SER A 175 -26.96 -14.67 -57.76
CA SER A 175 -27.41 -13.27 -57.71
C SER A 175 -27.82 -12.78 -59.11
N GLY A 176 -28.70 -11.76 -59.16
CA GLY A 176 -29.06 -11.08 -60.42
C GLY A 176 -30.22 -11.70 -61.21
N ILE A 177 -30.90 -12.70 -60.66
CA ILE A 177 -32.11 -13.28 -61.27
C ILE A 177 -33.32 -12.39 -60.92
N PRO A 178 -34.08 -11.88 -61.90
CA PRO A 178 -35.31 -11.10 -61.66
C PRO A 178 -36.29 -11.84 -60.74
N GLU A 179 -37.05 -11.09 -59.93
CA GLU A 179 -38.04 -11.65 -59.00
C GLU A 179 -39.44 -11.58 -59.60
N GLU A 180 -40.14 -12.71 -59.65
CA GLU A 180 -41.54 -12.78 -60.06
C GLU A 180 -42.42 -13.39 -58.95
N SER A 181 -43.69 -12.95 -58.89
CA SER A 181 -44.65 -13.51 -57.92
C SER A 181 -45.00 -14.94 -58.30
N GLY A 182 -44.88 -15.87 -57.34
CA GLY A 182 -45.16 -17.30 -57.56
C GLY A 182 -44.03 -18.06 -58.27
N GLU A 183 -42.82 -17.51 -58.34
CA GLU A 183 -41.67 -18.21 -58.90
C GLU A 183 -41.29 -19.45 -58.07
N ASN A 184 -40.72 -20.46 -58.73
CA ASN A 184 -40.13 -21.62 -58.06
C ASN A 184 -38.59 -21.52 -58.11
N PRO A 185 -37.92 -21.20 -57.00
CA PRO A 185 -36.46 -21.08 -56.94
C PRO A 185 -35.72 -22.34 -57.40
N THR A 186 -36.25 -23.54 -57.11
CA THR A 186 -35.63 -24.82 -57.51
C THR A 186 -35.55 -24.93 -59.03
N HIS A 187 -36.64 -24.59 -59.74
CA HIS A 187 -36.67 -24.64 -61.20
C HIS A 187 -35.74 -23.59 -61.84
N LEU A 188 -35.65 -22.39 -61.25
CA LEU A 188 -34.72 -21.35 -61.70
C LEU A 188 -33.26 -21.82 -61.60
N VAL A 189 -32.89 -22.44 -60.48
CA VAL A 189 -31.56 -23.01 -60.29
C VAL A 189 -31.26 -24.09 -61.33
N LEU A 190 -32.17 -25.03 -61.55
CA LEU A 190 -31.99 -26.10 -62.55
C LEU A 190 -31.80 -25.51 -63.96
N SER A 191 -32.57 -24.49 -64.31
CA SER A 191 -32.47 -23.79 -65.59
C SER A 191 -31.10 -23.11 -65.76
N VAL A 192 -30.64 -22.38 -64.74
CA VAL A 192 -29.33 -21.71 -64.73
C VAL A 192 -28.19 -22.72 -64.86
N VAL A 193 -28.23 -23.80 -64.09
CA VAL A 193 -27.18 -24.82 -64.07
C VAL A 193 -27.12 -25.60 -65.38
N THR A 194 -28.28 -25.87 -65.99
CA THR A 194 -28.36 -26.46 -67.34
C THR A 194 -27.70 -25.56 -68.38
N LYS A 195 -27.89 -24.23 -68.29
CA LYS A 195 -27.22 -23.26 -69.17
C LYS A 195 -25.71 -23.17 -68.93
N LEU A 196 -25.25 -23.47 -67.72
CA LEU A 196 -23.82 -23.65 -67.40
C LEU A 196 -23.23 -24.96 -67.95
N SER A 197 -24.03 -25.81 -68.60
CA SER A 197 -23.64 -27.15 -69.08
C SER A 197 -23.18 -28.09 -67.97
N VAL A 198 -23.78 -27.96 -66.78
CA VAL A 198 -23.64 -28.91 -65.68
C VAL A 198 -24.97 -29.63 -65.53
N HIS A 199 -24.94 -30.96 -65.44
CA HIS A 199 -26.13 -31.74 -65.15
C HIS A 199 -26.37 -31.71 -63.64
N LEU A 200 -27.51 -31.17 -63.24
CA LEU A 200 -27.96 -31.12 -61.86
C LEU A 200 -29.38 -31.66 -61.82
N GLU A 201 -29.61 -32.64 -60.95
CA GLU A 201 -30.94 -33.17 -60.71
C GLU A 201 -31.58 -32.56 -59.45
N GLU A 202 -32.91 -32.54 -59.38
CA GLU A 202 -33.62 -31.97 -58.22
C GLU A 202 -33.27 -32.69 -56.90
N LYS A 203 -32.97 -34.01 -56.95
CA LYS A 203 -32.52 -34.79 -55.79
C LYS A 203 -31.19 -34.34 -55.20
N GLU A 204 -30.40 -33.57 -55.95
CA GLU A 204 -29.11 -33.04 -55.51
C GLU A 204 -29.24 -31.67 -54.83
N LEU A 205 -30.44 -31.08 -54.85
CA LEU A 205 -30.78 -29.85 -54.15
C LEU A 205 -31.37 -30.19 -52.79
N VAL A 206 -30.69 -29.77 -51.73
CA VAL A 206 -31.15 -29.95 -50.34
C VAL A 206 -32.07 -28.82 -49.95
N HIS A 207 -31.69 -27.58 -50.29
CA HIS A 207 -32.46 -26.40 -49.97
C HIS A 207 -32.22 -25.31 -51.00
N CYS A 208 -33.29 -24.58 -51.36
CA CYS A 208 -33.23 -23.47 -52.30
C CYS A 208 -34.25 -22.42 -51.90
N MET A 209 -33.80 -21.19 -51.65
CA MET A 209 -34.69 -20.08 -51.31
C MET A 209 -34.08 -18.73 -51.66
N ARG A 210 -34.94 -17.71 -51.85
CA ARG A 210 -34.48 -16.31 -51.87
C ARG A 210 -34.10 -15.87 -50.47
N VAL A 211 -32.93 -15.26 -50.34
CA VAL A 211 -32.40 -14.76 -49.07
C VAL A 211 -32.43 -13.24 -49.05
N GLY A 212 -32.84 -12.66 -47.92
CA GLY A 212 -32.90 -11.21 -47.71
C GLY A 212 -34.32 -10.69 -47.44
N GLY A 213 -34.39 -9.52 -46.81
CA GLY A 213 -35.65 -8.82 -46.53
C GLY A 213 -36.41 -8.47 -47.82
N GLY A 214 -37.74 -8.56 -47.79
CA GLY A 214 -38.59 -8.33 -48.97
C GLY A 214 -38.33 -6.96 -49.62
N ARG A 215 -38.37 -6.92 -50.96
CA ARG A 215 -38.21 -5.68 -51.74
C ARG A 215 -39.26 -4.66 -51.29
N GLN A 216 -38.81 -3.47 -50.90
CA GLN A 216 -39.68 -2.31 -50.70
C GLN A 216 -39.93 -1.57 -52.03
N ASP A 217 -38.94 -1.57 -52.93
CA ASP A 217 -38.99 -0.90 -54.23
C ASP A 217 -38.54 -1.80 -55.38
N ALA A 218 -39.19 -1.66 -56.55
CA ALA A 218 -38.87 -2.42 -57.77
C ALA A 218 -37.49 -2.08 -58.37
N THR A 219 -36.89 -0.95 -57.99
CA THR A 219 -35.57 -0.49 -58.43
C THR A 219 -34.41 -1.09 -57.63
N SER A 220 -34.69 -1.72 -56.47
CA SER A 220 -33.67 -2.35 -55.62
C SER A 220 -33.09 -3.61 -56.28
N ARG A 221 -31.85 -4.01 -55.98
CA ARG A 221 -31.22 -5.21 -56.57
C ARG A 221 -32.06 -6.46 -56.27
N PRO A 222 -32.26 -7.40 -57.23
CA PRO A 222 -32.95 -8.65 -56.96
C PRO A 222 -32.25 -9.44 -55.85
N ARG A 223 -33.02 -10.02 -54.93
CA ARG A 223 -32.55 -10.86 -53.83
C ARG A 223 -31.83 -12.09 -54.38
N PRO A 224 -30.69 -12.47 -53.82
CA PRO A 224 -30.03 -13.69 -54.25
C PRO A 224 -30.81 -14.94 -53.86
N ILE A 225 -30.63 -15.99 -54.65
CA ILE A 225 -31.08 -17.34 -54.33
C ILE A 225 -29.93 -18.07 -53.66
N ALA A 226 -30.10 -18.47 -52.40
CA ALA A 226 -29.16 -19.37 -51.73
C ALA A 226 -29.55 -20.82 -52.01
N VAL A 227 -28.57 -21.60 -52.42
CA VAL A 227 -28.74 -22.98 -52.84
C VAL A 227 -27.79 -23.86 -52.04
N ARG A 228 -28.33 -24.84 -51.32
CA ARG A 228 -27.56 -25.90 -50.67
C ARG A 228 -27.60 -27.17 -51.51
N LEU A 229 -26.43 -27.60 -51.95
CA LEU A 229 -26.27 -28.84 -52.72
C LEU A 229 -25.98 -30.02 -51.77
N ALA A 230 -26.38 -31.22 -52.17
CA ALA A 230 -26.15 -32.43 -51.39
C ALA A 230 -24.66 -32.82 -51.34
N ARG A 231 -23.91 -32.49 -52.39
CA ARG A 231 -22.51 -32.87 -52.57
C ARG A 231 -21.63 -31.69 -52.92
N ARG A 232 -20.43 -31.68 -52.34
CA ARG A 232 -19.42 -30.64 -52.57
C ARG A 232 -18.85 -30.65 -53.98
N ASP A 233 -18.79 -31.83 -54.62
CA ASP A 233 -18.24 -31.97 -55.96
C ASP A 233 -19.14 -31.29 -57.00
N VAL A 234 -20.45 -31.50 -56.90
CA VAL A 234 -21.46 -30.82 -57.73
C VAL A 234 -21.35 -29.29 -57.59
N ARG A 235 -21.19 -28.80 -56.36
CA ARG A 235 -20.94 -27.38 -56.08
C ARG A 235 -19.68 -26.87 -56.77
N ASN A 236 -18.58 -27.63 -56.68
CA ASN A 236 -17.31 -27.27 -57.33
C ASN A 236 -17.45 -27.22 -58.85
N ASP A 237 -18.22 -28.13 -59.44
CA ASP A 237 -18.42 -28.18 -60.88
C ASP A 237 -19.26 -27.00 -61.37
N VAL A 238 -20.32 -26.64 -60.64
CA VAL A 238 -21.11 -25.42 -60.91
C VAL A 238 -20.22 -24.17 -60.84
N LEU A 239 -19.39 -24.03 -59.78
CA LEU A 239 -18.49 -22.89 -59.63
C LEU A 239 -17.37 -22.86 -60.68
N ARG A 240 -16.89 -24.02 -61.12
CA ARG A 240 -15.89 -24.13 -62.18
C ARG A 240 -16.50 -23.73 -63.52
N ALA A 241 -17.68 -24.25 -63.84
CA ALA A 241 -18.39 -23.94 -65.07
C ALA A 241 -18.73 -22.44 -65.16
N SER A 242 -19.16 -21.82 -64.06
CA SER A 242 -19.46 -20.38 -64.02
C SER A 242 -18.22 -19.51 -64.23
N ARG A 243 -17.06 -19.91 -63.68
CA ARG A 243 -15.78 -19.20 -63.91
C ARG A 243 -15.30 -19.26 -65.36
N VAL A 244 -15.58 -20.37 -66.05
CA VAL A 244 -15.28 -20.54 -67.47
C VAL A 244 -16.26 -19.71 -68.32
N ARG A 245 -17.54 -19.71 -67.95
CA ARG A 245 -18.62 -18.97 -68.65
C ARG A 245 -18.99 -17.69 -67.90
N ARG A 246 -18.06 -16.74 -67.84
CA ARG A 246 -18.21 -15.47 -67.10
C ARG A 246 -19.39 -14.61 -67.55
N SER A 247 -19.88 -14.80 -68.77
CA SER A 247 -21.01 -14.08 -69.36
C SER A 247 -22.22 -15.01 -69.55
N LEU A 248 -22.74 -15.54 -68.45
CA LEU A 248 -24.01 -16.28 -68.49
C LEU A 248 -25.16 -15.28 -68.58
N THR A 249 -25.89 -15.30 -69.69
CA THR A 249 -27.16 -14.59 -69.86
C THR A 249 -28.26 -15.64 -69.89
N THR A 250 -29.21 -15.53 -68.96
CA THR A 250 -30.42 -16.36 -68.91
C THR A 250 -31.54 -15.75 -69.72
#